data_AF-A0A3M0T2C2-F1
#
_entry.id   AF-A0A3M0T2C2-F1
#
_cell.length_a   1.000
_cell.length_b   1.000
_cell.length_c   1.000
_cell.angle_alpha   90.00
_cell.angle_beta   90.00
_cell.angle_gamma   90.00
#
_symmetry.space_group_name_H-M   'P 1'
#
loop_
_entity.id
_entity.type
_entity.pdbx_description
1 polymer ?
#
loop_
_entity_poly.entity_id
_entity_poly.type
_entity_poly.pdbx_seq_one_letter_code
_entity_poly.pdbx_strand_id
1 'polypeptide(L)'
;MKYKIGHEIQFTQSFWLPVEGGKKLKVLKGDKAVVVKKIDDNSGEILYMTGEASGKSQVINIQVDDEIDGDYIARQIMEEL
;
A
#
# COMPACT_ATOMS: atom_id res chain seq x y z
N MET A 1 3.22 -13.71 -4.12
CA MET A 1 2.00 -13.40 -3.34
C MET A 1 1.51 -12.05 -3.86
N LYS A 2 0.25 -11.96 -4.31
CA LYS A 2 -0.31 -10.69 -4.81
C LYS A 2 -1.02 -9.96 -3.68
N TYR A 3 -0.78 -8.67 -3.55
CA TYR A 3 -1.49 -7.79 -2.62
C TYR A 3 -2.71 -7.19 -3.31
N LYS A 4 -3.73 -6.83 -2.54
CA LYS A 4 -4.89 -6.07 -3.05
C LYS A 4 -4.78 -4.62 -2.61
N ILE A 5 -5.42 -3.72 -3.35
CA ILE A 5 -5.62 -2.35 -2.87
C ILE A 5 -6.38 -2.42 -1.53
N GLY A 6 -5.91 -1.68 -0.53
CA GLY A 6 -6.42 -1.71 0.85
C GLY A 6 -5.77 -2.76 1.77
N HIS A 7 -4.86 -3.60 1.26
CA HIS A 7 -4.20 -4.62 2.08
C HIS A 7 -3.17 -4.00 3.03
N GLU A 8 -3.19 -4.39 4.31
CA GLU A 8 -2.24 -3.95 5.33
C GLU A 8 -0.93 -4.78 5.30
N ILE A 9 0.20 -4.10 5.17
CA ILE A 9 1.54 -4.67 5.21
C ILE A 9 2.17 -4.32 6.55
N GLN A 10 2.72 -5.32 7.24
CA GLN A 10 3.52 -5.12 8.43
C GLN A 10 5.01 -5.36 8.13
N PHE A 11 5.86 -4.39 8.47
CA PHE A 11 7.30 -4.51 8.25
C PHE A 11 7.93 -5.48 9.24
N THR A 12 8.70 -6.44 8.72
CA THR A 12 9.38 -7.46 9.54
C THR A 12 10.78 -7.04 9.98
N GLN A 13 11.31 -5.96 9.41
CA GLN A 13 12.64 -5.42 9.69
C GLN A 13 12.57 -3.89 9.78
N SER A 14 13.48 -3.32 10.56
CA SER A 14 13.65 -1.87 10.65
C SER A 14 14.60 -1.38 9.55
N PHE A 15 14.30 -0.24 8.94
CA PHE A 15 15.13 0.38 7.91
C PHE A 15 14.97 1.91 7.91
N TRP A 16 15.81 2.59 7.13
CA TRP A 16 15.75 4.03 6.95
C TRP A 16 15.14 4.35 5.60
N LEU A 17 14.06 5.13 5.60
CA LEU A 17 13.41 5.64 4.42
C LEU A 17 14.03 7.00 4.04
N PRO A 18 14.75 7.11 2.90
CA PRO A 18 15.22 8.40 2.42
C PRO A 18 14.02 9.23 1.95
N VAL A 19 13.94 10.48 2.41
CA VAL A 19 12.93 11.45 1.94
C VAL A 19 13.63 12.66 1.32
N GLU A 20 12.87 13.44 0.54
CA GLU A 20 13.38 14.66 -0.08
C GLU A 20 14.00 15.62 0.95
N GLY A 21 15.09 16.29 0.54
CA GLY A 21 15.83 17.20 1.41
C GLY A 21 16.86 16.52 2.33
N GLY A 22 17.21 15.25 2.08
CA GLY A 22 18.30 14.55 2.76
C GLY A 22 17.96 14.06 4.17
N LYS A 23 16.72 14.23 4.62
CA LYS A 23 16.22 13.63 5.86
C LYS A 23 15.99 12.14 5.64
N LYS A 24 16.13 11.36 6.71
CA LYS A 24 15.85 9.92 6.73
C LYS A 24 14.85 9.67 7.84
N LEU A 25 13.74 9.02 7.50
CA LEU A 25 12.73 8.59 8.47
C LEU A 25 13.02 7.16 8.88
N LYS A 26 12.85 6.84 10.16
CA LYS A 26 13.03 5.47 10.64
C LYS A 26 11.73 4.69 10.52
N VAL A 27 11.78 3.58 9.80
CA VAL A 27 10.73 2.57 9.80
C VAL A 27 11.18 1.45 10.73
N LEU A 28 10.34 1.09 11.70
CA LEU A 28 10.63 0.05 12.67
C LEU A 28 9.94 -1.26 12.30
N LYS A 29 10.54 -2.37 12.74
CA LYS A 29 9.85 -3.66 12.75
C LYS A 29 8.52 -3.51 13.50
N GLY A 30 7.43 -3.93 12.85
CA GLY A 30 6.07 -3.82 13.37
C GLY A 30 5.30 -2.62 12.85
N ASP A 31 5.96 -1.64 12.21
CA ASP A 31 5.24 -0.56 11.54
C ASP A 31 4.37 -1.11 10.41
N LYS A 32 3.28 -0.40 10.14
CA LYS A 32 2.25 -0.81 9.18
C LYS A 32 2.16 0.17 8.02
N ALA A 33 1.84 -0.35 6.85
CA ALA A 33 1.50 0.40 5.65
C ALA A 33 0.28 -0.22 4.97
N VAL A 34 -0.38 0.51 4.08
CA VAL A 34 -1.48 0.01 3.27
C VAL A 34 -1.17 0.17 1.79
N VAL A 35 -1.51 -0.82 0.97
CA VAL A 35 -1.39 -0.71 -0.49
C VAL A 35 -2.48 0.24 -0.99
N VAL A 36 -2.10 1.33 -1.65
CA VAL A 36 -3.05 2.35 -2.13
C VAL A 36 -3.25 2.31 -3.65
N LYS A 37 -2.27 1.79 -4.40
CA LYS A 37 -2.33 1.82 -5.86
C LYS A 37 -1.43 0.75 -6.49
N LYS A 38 -1.88 0.14 -7.60
CA LYS A 38 -1.03 -0.61 -8.53
C LYS A 38 -0.34 0.36 -9.47
N ILE A 39 0.99 0.28 -9.58
CA ILE A 39 1.76 1.07 -10.54
C ILE A 39 2.01 0.28 -11.82
N ASP A 40 2.42 -0.98 -11.68
CA ASP A 40 2.59 -1.95 -12.76
C ASP A 40 2.43 -3.38 -12.21
N ASP A 41 2.72 -4.41 -13.00
CA ASP A 41 2.55 -5.81 -12.57
C ASP A 41 3.51 -6.26 -11.45
N ASN A 42 4.59 -5.53 -11.21
CA ASN A 42 5.60 -5.81 -10.19
C ASN A 42 5.80 -4.67 -9.18
N SER A 43 5.08 -3.55 -9.32
CA SER A 43 5.22 -2.37 -8.48
C SER A 43 3.87 -1.92 -7.93
N GLY A 44 3.85 -1.63 -6.63
CA GLY A 44 2.70 -1.06 -5.93
C GLY A 44 3.10 0.15 -5.09
N GLU A 45 2.20 1.09 -4.95
CA GLU A 45 2.34 2.20 -4.01
C GLU A 45 1.74 1.81 -2.66
N ILE A 46 2.50 2.07 -1.60
CA ILE A 46 2.06 1.91 -0.22
C ILE A 46 2.01 3.26 0.49
N LEU A 47 1.12 3.40 1.45
CA LEU A 47 1.03 4.51 2.39
C LEU A 47 1.38 4.01 3.80
N TYR A 48 2.41 4.58 4.41
CA TYR A 48 2.78 4.25 5.79
C TYR A 48 1.71 4.78 6.75
N MET A 49 1.18 3.89 7.60
CA MET A 49 0.07 4.17 8.52
C MET A 49 0.51 4.45 9.95
N THR A 50 1.69 3.94 10.33
CA THR A 50 2.25 4.10 11.68
C THR A 50 3.72 4.49 11.62
N GLY A 51 4.29 4.84 12.77
CA GLY A 51 5.71 5.16 12.91
C GLY A 51 6.09 6.54 12.37
N GLU A 52 7.38 6.79 12.22
CA GLU A 52 7.93 8.09 11.79
C GLU A 52 7.62 8.39 10.32
N ALA A 53 7.44 7.35 9.51
CA ALA A 53 7.09 7.46 8.10
C ALA A 53 5.59 7.70 7.85
N SER A 54 4.76 7.73 8.90
CA SER A 54 3.30 7.87 8.79
C SER A 54 2.90 9.05 7.88
N GLY A 55 1.97 8.79 6.95
CA GLY A 55 1.49 9.77 5.98
C GLY A 55 2.40 9.97 4.76
N LYS A 56 3.52 9.24 4.66
CA LYS A 56 4.33 9.18 3.44
C LYS A 56 3.88 8.02 2.56
N SER A 57 3.99 8.20 1.24
CA SER A 57 3.82 7.11 0.27
C SER A 57 5.15 6.75 -0.37
N GLN A 58 5.26 5.49 -0.82
CA GLN A 58 6.42 4.98 -1.53
C GLN A 58 6.00 3.88 -2.50
N VAL A 59 6.62 3.86 -3.69
CA VAL A 59 6.53 2.74 -4.62
C VAL A 59 7.53 1.66 -4.21
N ILE A 60 7.03 0.45 -4.01
CA ILE A 60 7.83 -0.74 -3.69
C ILE A 60 7.56 -1.86 -4.69
N ASN A 61 8.50 -2.81 -4.77
CA ASN A 61 8.37 -3.97 -5.64
C ASN A 61 7.44 -5.00 -4.98
N ILE A 62 6.15 -4.92 -5.32
CA ILE A 62 5.10 -5.84 -4.91
C ILE A 62 4.16 -6.06 -6.09
N GLN A 63 3.64 -7.27 -6.24
CA GLN A 63 2.60 -7.55 -7.22
C GLN A 63 1.26 -7.14 -6.64
N VAL A 64 0.56 -6.20 -7.27
CA VAL A 64 -0.78 -5.77 -6.85
C VAL A 64 -1.80 -6.32 -7.83
N ASP A 65 -2.80 -7.00 -7.28
CA ASP A 65 -3.98 -7.44 -8.01
C ASP A 65 -4.99 -6.29 -8.05
N ASP A 66 -5.23 -5.77 -9.25
CA ASP A 66 -6.17 -4.70 -9.55
C ASP A 66 -7.43 -5.21 -10.25
N GLU A 67 -7.69 -6.53 -10.23
CA GLU A 67 -8.99 -7.08 -10.61
C GLU A 67 -10.09 -6.50 -9.69
N ILE A 68 -10.60 -5.33 -10.09
CA ILE A 68 -11.88 -4.80 -9.66
C ILE A 68 -12.91 -5.60 -10.46
N ASP A 69 -13.61 -6.51 -9.79
CA ASP A 69 -14.77 -7.17 -10.35
C ASP A 69 -15.90 -6.13 -10.52
N GLY A 70 -15.87 -5.43 -11.64
CA GLY A 70 -16.82 -4.37 -11.97
C GLY A 70 -18.26 -4.88 -12.02
N ASP A 71 -18.45 -6.15 -12.37
CA ASP A 71 -19.76 -6.81 -12.38
C ASP A 71 -20.29 -7.03 -10.96
N TYR A 72 -19.44 -7.40 -10.01
CA TYR A 72 -19.81 -7.51 -8.60
C TYR A 72 -20.25 -6.15 -8.01
N ILE A 73 -19.49 -5.09 -8.28
CA ILE A 73 -19.82 -3.73 -7.83
C ILE A 73 -21.12 -3.23 -8.47
N ALA A 74 -21.30 -3.47 -9.78
CA ALA A 74 -22.52 -3.06 -10.49
C ALA A 74 -23.77 -3.77 -9.95
N ARG A 75 -23.69 -5.06 -9.60
CA ARG A 75 -24.81 -5.80 -8.99
C ARG A 75 -25.19 -5.24 -7.62
N GLN A 76 -24.22 -4.92 -6.77
CA GLN A 76 -24.49 -4.35 -5.44
C GLN A 76 -25.15 -2.96 -5.51
N ILE A 77 -24.80 -2.13 -6.51
CA ILE A 77 -25.48 -0.84 -6.72
C ILE A 77 -26.91 -1.02 -7.25
N MET A 78 -27.16 -2.05 -8.07
CA MET A 78 -28.49 -2.31 -8.63
C MET A 78 -29.45 -2.99 -7.65
N GLU A 79 -28.96 -3.76 -6.67
CA GLU A 79 -29.79 -4.40 -5.64
C GLU A 79 -30.26 -3.43 -4.53
N GLU A 80 -29.70 -2.21 -4.47
CA GLU A 80 -30.12 -1.14 -3.54
C GLU A 80 -31.11 -0.13 -4.17
N LEU A 81 -31.58 -0.35 -5.40
CA LEU A 81 -32.63 0.43 -6.09
C LEU A 81 -33.99 -0.27 -6.02
#